data_AF-A0A7V3WHD7-F1
#
_entry.id   AF-A0A7V3WHD7-F1
#
_cell.length_a   1.000
_cell.length_b   1.000
_cell.length_c   1.000
_cell.angle_alpha   90.00
_cell.angle_beta   90.00
_cell.angle_gamma   90.00
#
_symmetry.space_group_name_H-M   'P 1'
#
loop_
_entity.id
_entity.type
_entity.pdbx_description
1 polymer ?
#
loop_
_entity_poly.entity_id
_entity_poly.type
_entity_poly.pdbx_seq_one_letter_code
_entity_poly.pdbx_strand_id
1 'polypeptide(L)'
;MDEVYYWIALSLIQEVGPVKAKKLLSVFDNPKDIFKANKRDLCYVDGIGMKTVEQIKGFKSWDLVERYIKLMEKEGIKAVHLNDTLYPKMLK
;
A
#
# COMPACT_ATOMS: atom_id res chain seq x y z
N MET A 1 4.63 -0.67 -13.24
CA MET A 1 3.89 0.57 -12.89
C MET A 1 2.71 0.28 -11.96
N ASP A 2 1.92 -0.76 -12.24
CA ASP A 2 0.80 -1.17 -11.37
C ASP A 2 1.19 -1.40 -9.91
N GLU A 3 2.35 -2.00 -9.63
CA GLU A 3 2.76 -2.28 -8.26
C GLU A 3 2.91 -0.98 -7.46
N VAL A 4 3.69 -0.04 -7.98
CA VAL A 4 3.92 1.28 -7.35
C VAL A 4 2.60 2.04 -7.13
N TYR A 5 1.66 1.93 -8.07
CA TYR A 5 0.34 2.54 -7.94
C TYR A 5 -0.38 2.10 -6.66
N TYR A 6 -0.41 0.80 -6.37
CA TYR A 6 -1.02 0.29 -5.14
C TYR A 6 -0.16 0.55 -3.89
N TRP A 7 1.16 0.62 -4.01
CA TRP A 7 2.04 1.03 -2.90
C TRP A 7 1.76 2.48 -2.46
N ILE A 8 1.63 3.40 -3.41
CA ILE A 8 1.28 4.80 -3.12
C ILE A 8 -0.11 4.86 -2.49
N ALA A 9 -1.09 4.15 -3.07
CA ALA A 9 -2.45 4.09 -2.51
C ALA A 9 -2.45 3.61 -1.05
N LEU A 10 -1.69 2.54 -0.75
CA LEU A 10 -1.57 2.01 0.61
C LEU A 10 -0.98 3.05 1.58
N SER A 11 0.04 3.79 1.13
CA SER A 11 0.71 4.83 1.93
C SER A 11 -0.16 6.05 2.23
N LEU A 12 -1.17 6.32 1.39
CA LEU A 12 -2.11 7.43 1.55
C LEU A 12 -3.22 7.13 2.57
N ILE A 13 -3.37 5.88 2.99
CA ILE A 13 -4.37 5.51 3.98
C ILE A 13 -3.86 5.89 5.37
N GLN A 14 -4.47 6.91 5.99
CA GLN A 14 -4.05 7.44 7.29
C GLN A 14 -3.98 6.36 8.39
N GLU A 15 -4.88 5.38 8.36
CA GLU A 15 -4.93 4.29 9.33
C GLU A 15 -3.89 3.18 9.07
N VAL A 16 -3.22 3.17 7.91
CA VAL A 16 -2.23 2.17 7.52
C VAL A 16 -0.83 2.79 7.62
N GLY A 17 -0.29 2.76 8.84
CA GLY A 17 1.11 3.10 9.08
C GLY A 17 2.08 1.98 8.66
N PRO A 18 3.40 2.20 8.77
CA PRO A 18 4.42 1.24 8.34
C PRO A 18 4.33 -0.13 9.03
N VAL A 19 3.93 -0.17 10.31
CA VAL A 19 3.74 -1.42 11.06
C VAL A 19 2.58 -2.23 10.49
N LYS A 20 1.41 -1.59 10.31
CA LYS A 20 0.22 -2.26 9.76
C LYS A 20 0.42 -2.65 8.30
N ALA A 21 1.08 -1.80 7.51
CA ALA A 21 1.47 -2.11 6.14
C ALA A 21 2.33 -3.38 6.10
N LYS A 22 3.38 -3.49 6.92
CA LYS A 22 4.19 -4.70 7.03
C LYS A 22 3.37 -5.94 7.39
N LYS A 23 2.47 -5.84 8.37
CA LYS A 23 1.61 -6.97 8.74
C LYS A 23 0.68 -7.41 7.61
N LEU A 24 0.06 -6.45 6.92
CA LEU A 24 -0.77 -6.75 5.76
C LEU A 24 0.06 -7.39 4.65
N LEU A 25 1.25 -6.87 4.36
CA LEU A 25 2.15 -7.40 3.34
C LEU A 25 2.71 -8.78 3.68
N SER A 26 2.79 -9.13 4.97
CA SER A 26 3.18 -10.47 5.40
C SER A 26 2.10 -11.52 5.12
N VAL A 27 0.84 -11.10 4.93
CA VAL A 27 -0.29 -12.00 4.63
C VAL A 27 -0.68 -11.91 3.16
N PHE A 28 -0.65 -10.71 2.59
CA PHE A 28 -0.95 -10.40 1.21
C PHE A 28 0.34 -9.93 0.54
N ASP A 29 0.99 -10.82 -0.21
CA ASP A 29 2.34 -10.62 -0.80
C ASP A 29 2.51 -9.24 -1.48
N ASN A 30 1.43 -8.68 -2.04
CA ASN A 30 1.41 -7.38 -2.69
C ASN A 30 0.27 -6.46 -2.21
N PRO A 31 0.46 -5.12 -2.29
CA PRO A 31 -0.61 -4.17 -1.96
C PRO A 31 -1.87 -4.32 -2.81
N LYS A 32 -1.72 -4.76 -4.07
CA LYS A 32 -2.83 -5.05 -4.97
C LYS A 32 -3.80 -6.07 -4.37
N ASP A 33 -3.27 -7.08 -3.70
CA ASP A 33 -4.05 -8.15 -3.09
C ASP A 33 -4.75 -7.65 -1.82
N ILE A 34 -4.14 -6.73 -1.07
CA ILE A 34 -4.79 -6.04 0.06
C ILE A 34 -6.08 -5.33 -0.38
N PHE A 35 -6.03 -4.57 -1.48
CA PHE A 35 -7.22 -3.85 -1.98
C PHE A 35 -8.30 -4.81 -2.51
N LYS A 36 -7.90 -5.94 -3.09
CA LYS A 36 -8.81 -6.98 -3.59
C LYS A 36 -9.40 -7.87 -2.49
N ALA A 37 -8.65 -8.14 -1.43
CA ALA A 37 -9.02 -9.06 -0.34
C ALA A 37 -10.37 -8.71 0.31
N ASN A 38 -11.09 -9.70 0.84
CA ASN A 38 -12.37 -9.42 1.49
C ASN A 38 -12.17 -8.77 2.86
N LYS A 39 -13.22 -8.10 3.37
CA LYS A 39 -13.19 -7.50 4.71
C LYS A 39 -12.83 -8.52 5.80
N ARG A 40 -13.28 -9.77 5.63
CA ARG A 40 -13.00 -10.88 6.57
C ARG A 40 -11.51 -11.21 6.61
N ASP A 41 -10.88 -11.35 5.44
CA ASP A 41 -9.45 -11.70 5.33
C ASP A 41 -8.59 -10.57 5.91
N LEU A 42 -8.95 -9.32 5.63
CA LEU A 42 -8.27 -8.15 6.19
C LEU A 42 -8.41 -8.07 7.72
N CYS A 43 -9.58 -8.42 8.27
CA CYS A 43 -9.80 -8.47 9.72
C CYS A 43 -9.09 -9.65 10.39
N TYR A 44 -8.75 -10.71 9.66
CA TYR A 44 -8.03 -11.86 10.19
C TYR A 44 -6.54 -11.53 10.45
N VAL A 45 -6.01 -10.48 9.82
CA VAL A 45 -4.64 -10.03 10.03
C VAL A 45 -4.49 -9.45 11.44
N ASP A 46 -3.58 -10.02 12.22
CA ASP A 46 -3.32 -9.60 13.59
C ASP A 46 -2.99 -8.10 13.69
N GLY A 47 -3.71 -7.36 14.52
CA GLY A 47 -3.54 -5.91 14.68
C GLY A 47 -4.16 -5.04 13.58
N ILE A 48 -4.94 -5.61 12.66
CA ILE A 48 -5.79 -4.86 11.72
C ILE A 48 -7.22 -4.82 12.26
N GLY A 49 -7.60 -3.65 12.80
CA GLY A 49 -8.96 -3.41 13.28
C GLY A 49 -9.93 -3.06 12.14
N MET A 50 -11.23 -3.15 12.42
CA MET A 50 -12.30 -2.81 11.45
C MET A 50 -12.13 -1.42 10.84
N LYS A 51 -11.70 -0.42 11.62
CA LYS A 51 -11.45 0.95 11.14
C LYS A 51 -10.46 0.96 9.98
N THR A 52 -9.38 0.18 10.07
CA THR A 52 -8.37 0.09 9.01
C THR A 52 -8.94 -0.62 7.77
N VAL A 53 -9.72 -1.70 7.97
CA VAL A 53 -10.39 -2.42 6.87
C VAL A 53 -11.37 -1.50 6.11
N GLU A 54 -12.15 -0.70 6.82
CA GLU A 54 -13.07 0.26 6.22
C GLU A 54 -12.35 1.36 5.44
N GLN A 55 -11.22 1.85 5.94
CA GLN A 55 -10.42 2.83 5.21
C GLN A 55 -9.79 2.25 3.94
N ILE A 56 -9.30 1.00 3.98
CA ILE A 56 -8.77 0.30 2.80
C ILE A 56 -9.86 0.12 1.74
N LYS A 57 -11.04 -0.38 2.15
CA LYS A 57 -12.16 -0.61 1.22
C LYS A 57 -12.85 0.68 0.77
N GLY A 58 -12.83 1.70 1.60
CA GLY A 58 -13.38 3.03 1.33
C GLY A 58 -12.40 3.98 0.66
N PHE A 59 -11.22 3.51 0.25
CA PHE A 59 -10.19 4.35 -0.35
C PHE A 59 -10.67 4.91 -1.70
N LYS A 60 -10.73 6.25 -1.79
CA LYS A 60 -11.22 7.00 -2.96
C LYS A 60 -10.18 7.92 -3.59
N SER A 61 -9.01 8.09 -2.97
CA SER A 61 -7.99 9.04 -3.41
C SER A 61 -7.16 8.54 -4.61
N TRP A 62 -7.77 7.79 -5.52
CA TRP A 62 -7.12 7.23 -6.71
C TRP A 62 -6.65 8.32 -7.68
N ASP A 63 -7.37 9.43 -7.78
CA ASP A 63 -6.95 10.62 -8.56
C ASP A 63 -5.62 11.19 -8.05
N LEU A 64 -5.41 11.16 -6.73
CA LEU A 64 -4.18 11.63 -6.11
C LEU A 64 -3.01 10.70 -6.47
N VAL A 65 -3.25 9.38 -6.42
CA VAL A 65 -2.26 8.36 -6.83
C VAL A 65 -1.85 8.57 -8.28
N GLU A 66 -2.82 8.79 -9.18
CA GLU A 66 -2.54 9.01 -10.60
C GLU A 66 -1.72 10.28 -10.83
N ARG A 67 -2.04 11.38 -10.11
CA ARG A 67 -1.24 12.61 -10.14
C ARG A 67 0.19 12.38 -9.67
N TYR A 68 0.41 11.61 -8.61
CA TYR A 68 1.75 11.30 -8.14
C TYR A 68 2.54 10.47 -9.16
N ILE A 69 1.93 9.47 -9.78
CA ILE A 69 2.59 8.67 -10.82
C ILE A 69 3.00 9.57 -12.01
N LYS A 70 2.09 10.40 -12.51
CA LYS A 70 2.38 11.34 -13.59
C LYS A 70 3.50 12.32 -13.23
N LEU A 71 3.53 12.81 -11.98
CA LEU A 71 4.58 13.69 -11.49
C LEU A 71 5.93 12.97 -11.38
N MET A 72 5.93 11.74 -10.87
CA MET A 72 7.14 10.91 -10.79
C MET A 72 7.70 10.61 -12.19
N GLU A 73 6.85 10.26 -13.15
CA GLU A 73 7.26 10.05 -14.55
C GLU A 73 7.83 11.32 -15.18
N LYS A 74 7.16 12.47 -14.97
CA LYS A 74 7.59 13.76 -15.52
C LYS A 74 8.95 14.20 -14.99
N GLU A 75 9.19 14.03 -13.70
CA GLU A 75 10.42 14.47 -13.01
C GLU A 75 11.50 13.38 -12.98
N GLY A 76 11.24 12.19 -13.56
CA GLY A 76 12.19 11.07 -13.57
C GLY A 76 12.43 10.45 -12.18
N ILE A 77 11.49 10.58 -11.26
CA ILE A 77 11.59 10.05 -9.89
C ILE A 77 11.22 8.57 -9.89
N LYS A 78 12.13 7.74 -9.37
CA LYS A 78 11.89 6.30 -9.21
C LYS A 78 11.41 6.00 -7.79
N ALA A 79 10.18 5.48 -7.67
CA ALA A 79 9.69 4.93 -6.41
C ALA A 79 10.28 3.54 -6.17
N VAL A 80 10.76 3.30 -4.95
CA VAL A 80 11.32 2.01 -4.51
C VAL A 80 10.47 1.51 -3.35
N HIS A 81 9.95 0.29 -3.45
CA HIS A 81 9.07 -0.30 -2.45
C HIS A 81 9.77 -1.41 -1.66
N LEU A 82 9.17 -1.90 -0.58
CA LEU A 82 9.79 -2.86 0.32
C LEU A 82 10.25 -4.15 -0.40
N ASN A 83 9.49 -4.60 -1.40
CA ASN A 83 9.84 -5.81 -2.17
C ASN A 83 10.84 -5.54 -3.31
N ASP A 84 11.21 -4.29 -3.57
CA ASP A 84 12.17 -3.94 -4.61
C ASP A 84 13.60 -4.33 -4.19
N THR A 85 14.36 -4.88 -5.13
CA THR A 85 15.79 -5.14 -5.01
C THR A 85 16.62 -3.91 -4.68
N LEU A 86 16.16 -2.72 -5.11
CA LEU A 86 16.83 -1.45 -4.83
C LEU A 86 16.53 -0.90 -3.43
N TYR A 87 15.61 -1.52 -2.69
CA TYR A 87 15.30 -1.10 -1.34
C TYR A 87 16.45 -1.49 -0.39
N PRO A 88 17.08 -0.53 0.33
CA PRO A 88 18.23 -0.81 1.16
C PRO A 88 17.93 -1.87 2.22
N LYS A 89 18.74 -2.94 2.27
CA LYS A 89 18.52 -4.08 3.17
C LYS A 89 18.48 -3.70 4.65
N MET A 90 19.20 -2.65 5.05
CA MET A 90 19.24 -2.17 6.43
C MET A 90 17.98 -1.40 6.85
N LEU A 91 17.12 -1.03 5.90
CA LEU A 91 15.84 -0.36 6.15
C LEU A 91 14.65 -1.33 6.09
N LYS A 92 14.88 -2.60 5.70
CA LYS A 92 13.85 -3.64 5.71
C LYS A 92 13.44 -4.02 7.12
#